data_AF-A0A8H7SG50-F1
#
_entry.id   AF-A0A8H7SG50-F1
#
_cell.length_a   1.000
_cell.length_b   1.000
_cell.length_c   1.000
_cell.angle_alpha   90.00
_cell.angle_beta   90.00
_cell.angle_gamma   90.00
#
_symmetry.space_group_name_H-M   'P 1'
#
loop_
_entity.id
_entity.type
_entity.pdbx_description
1 polymer ?
#
loop_
_entity_poly.entity_id
_entity_poly.type
_entity_poly.pdbx_seq_one_letter_code
_entity_poly.pdbx_strand_id
1 'polypeptide(L)'
;MIVDIPNVNVNLRNKQGNTPLHLAVQYEEDPEVAVSMVDILLDSGADPRIRNKANSTVADFVVGRNDDMRALIDQALAGYEMVKQYFFFL
;
A
#
# COMPACT_ATOMS: atom_id res chain seq x y z
N MET A 1 15.68 -4.23 -1.40
CA MET A 1 15.72 -4.16 0.07
C MET A 1 16.37 -2.83 0.49
N ILE A 2 15.58 -1.79 0.71
CA ILE A 2 16.05 -0.54 1.35
C ILE A 2 16.12 -0.85 2.84
N VAL A 3 17.23 -1.46 3.25
CA VAL A 3 17.55 -1.73 4.64
C VAL A 3 18.20 -0.47 5.20
N ASP A 4 17.67 0.01 6.32
CA ASP A 4 18.36 0.93 7.24
C ASP A 4 18.43 2.43 6.90
N ILE A 5 17.27 3.08 6.64
CA ILE A 5 17.13 4.50 7.00
C ILE A 5 16.43 4.57 8.37
N PRO A 6 17.16 4.78 9.48
CA PRO A 6 16.57 4.82 10.81
C PRO A 6 15.57 5.97 10.90
N ASN A 7 14.28 5.65 11.11
CA ASN A 7 13.14 6.55 11.32
C ASN A 7 12.32 7.03 10.12
N VAL A 8 12.39 6.43 8.93
CA VAL A 8 11.40 6.75 7.89
C VAL A 8 10.09 5.99 8.15
N ASN A 9 9.10 6.68 8.70
CA ASN A 9 7.76 6.13 8.84
C ASN A 9 7.04 6.15 7.47
N VAL A 10 6.98 5.00 6.81
CA VAL A 10 6.33 4.81 5.49
C VAL A 10 4.80 4.96 5.52
N ASN A 11 4.21 5.05 6.72
CA ASN A 11 2.78 5.21 6.93
C ASN A 11 2.37 6.65 7.32
N LEU A 12 3.27 7.63 7.17
CA LEU A 12 2.96 9.04 7.41
C LEU A 12 1.79 9.51 6.55
N ARG A 13 0.92 10.33 7.13
CA ARG A 13 -0.27 10.85 6.45
C ARG A 13 -0.09 12.32 6.14
N ASN A 14 -0.37 12.72 4.90
CA ASN A 14 -0.40 14.13 4.52
C ASN A 14 -1.66 14.84 5.08
N LYS A 15 -1.88 16.10 4.70
CA LYS A 15 -3.04 16.90 5.16
C LYS A 15 -4.39 16.28 4.77
N GLN A 16 -4.44 15.47 3.71
CA GLN A 16 -5.61 14.76 3.22
C GLN A 16 -5.76 13.36 3.85
N GLY A 17 -4.82 12.95 4.69
CA GLY A 17 -4.81 11.62 5.29
C GLY A 17 -4.21 10.54 4.40
N ASN A 18 -3.71 10.89 3.21
CA ASN A 18 -3.09 9.97 2.26
C ASN A 18 -1.69 9.57 2.76
N THR A 19 -1.36 8.29 2.66
CA THR A 19 -0.01 7.76 2.89
C THR A 19 0.83 7.84 1.61
N PRO A 20 2.17 7.68 1.67
CA PRO A 20 2.99 7.48 0.49
C PRO A 20 2.41 6.43 -0.47
N LEU A 21 1.86 5.34 0.06
CA LEU A 21 1.23 4.28 -0.73
C LEU A 21 -0.02 4.76 -1.49
N HIS A 22 -0.83 5.65 -0.91
CA HIS A 22 -1.95 6.27 -1.64
C HIS A 22 -1.47 7.11 -2.82
N LEU A 23 -0.37 7.85 -2.65
CA LEU A 23 0.18 8.70 -3.70
C LEU A 23 0.80 7.85 -4.82
N ALA A 24 1.44 6.73 -4.47
CA ALA A 24 2.02 5.81 -5.44
C ALA A 24 0.98 5.15 -6.35
N VAL A 25 -0.16 4.72 -5.79
CA VAL A 25 -1.25 4.13 -6.58
C VAL A 25 -1.92 5.15 -7.52
N GLN A 26 -1.96 6.43 -7.13
CA GLN A 26 -2.52 7.51 -7.95
C GLN A 26 -1.53 8.11 -8.96
N TYR A 27 -0.33 7.55 -9.08
CA TYR A 27 0.67 8.05 -10.01
C TYR A 27 0.35 7.56 -11.43
N GLU A 28 -0.14 8.46 -12.29
CA GLU A 28 -0.63 8.12 -13.65
C GLU A 28 0.41 8.34 -14.75
N GLU A 29 1.49 9.07 -14.47
CA GLU A 29 2.47 9.49 -15.49
C GLU A 29 3.25 8.31 -16.09
N ASP A 30 3.59 7.31 -15.24
CA ASP A 30 4.31 6.11 -15.66
C ASP A 30 3.85 4.89 -14.83
N PRO A 31 3.07 3.97 -15.44
CA PRO A 31 2.54 2.79 -14.75
C PRO A 31 3.60 1.83 -14.22
N GLU A 32 4.74 1.67 -14.92
CA GLU A 32 5.81 0.76 -14.48
C GLU A 32 6.52 1.31 -13.25
N VAL A 33 6.73 2.63 -13.22
CA VAL A 33 7.24 3.34 -12.06
C VAL A 33 6.25 3.27 -10.89
N ALA A 34 4.94 3.43 -11.16
CA ALA A 34 3.91 3.32 -10.15
C ALA A 34 3.94 1.93 -9.46
N VAL A 35 4.01 0.86 -10.26
CA VAL A 35 4.12 -0.52 -9.76
C VAL A 35 5.38 -0.71 -8.92
N SER A 36 6.53 -0.25 -9.41
CA SER A 36 7.80 -0.34 -8.69
C SER A 36 7.78 0.43 -7.36
N MET A 37 7.17 1.61 -7.32
CA MET A 37 7.01 2.40 -6.10
C MET A 37 6.11 1.68 -5.08
N VAL A 38 5.00 1.10 -5.53
CA VAL A 38 4.09 0.33 -4.68
C VAL A 38 4.81 -0.86 -4.08
N ASP A 39 5.54 -1.62 -4.89
CA ASP A 39 6.32 -2.80 -4.46
C ASP A 39 7.33 -2.43 -3.36
N ILE A 40 8.16 -1.41 -3.60
CA ILE A 40 9.16 -0.92 -2.62
C ILE A 40 8.49 -0.46 -1.31
N LEU A 41 7.36 0.23 -1.38
CA LEU A 41 6.65 0.72 -0.20
C LEU A 41 6.06 -0.44 0.62
N LEU A 42 5.47 -1.44 -0.04
CA LEU A 42 4.95 -2.64 0.62
C LEU A 42 6.08 -3.44 1.28
N ASP A 43 7.20 -3.65 0.57
CA ASP A 43 8.41 -4.28 1.10
C ASP A 43 8.98 -3.53 2.32
N SER A 44 8.79 -2.21 2.37
CA SER A 44 9.20 -1.36 3.48
C SER A 44 8.21 -1.33 4.65
N GLY A 45 7.13 -2.11 4.59
CA GLY A 45 6.12 -2.20 5.65
C GLY A 45 5.02 -1.15 5.59
N ALA A 46 4.74 -0.58 4.41
CA ALA A 46 3.56 0.26 4.23
C ALA A 46 2.28 -0.54 4.47
N ASP A 47 1.33 0.04 5.20
CA ASP A 47 0.04 -0.59 5.51
C ASP A 47 -1.02 -0.15 4.48
N PRO A 48 -1.45 -1.05 3.57
CA PRO A 48 -2.46 -0.74 2.56
C PRO A 48 -3.87 -0.54 3.16
N ARG A 49 -4.09 -0.86 4.43
CA ARG A 49 -5.41 -0.77 5.09
C ARG A 49 -5.68 0.61 5.67
N ILE A 50 -4.68 1.50 5.71
CA ILE A 50 -4.85 2.85 6.23
C ILE A 50 -5.88 3.59 5.39
N ARG A 51 -6.82 4.24 6.06
CA ARG A 51 -7.84 5.08 5.41
C ARG A 51 -7.41 6.54 5.40
N ASN A 52 -7.59 7.21 4.27
CA ASN A 52 -7.45 8.66 4.19
C ASN A 52 -8.65 9.38 4.84
N LYS A 53 -8.70 10.72 4.76
CA LYS A 53 -9.82 11.50 5.33
C LYS A 53 -11.15 11.30 4.60
N ALA A 54 -11.11 10.82 3.35
CA ALA A 54 -12.30 10.42 2.59
C ALA A 54 -12.76 8.99 2.94
N ASN A 55 -12.14 8.35 3.93
CA ASN A 55 -12.40 6.96 4.34
C ASN A 55 -12.00 5.91 3.28
N SER A 56 -11.24 6.30 2.26
CA SER A 56 -10.74 5.43 1.20
C SER A 56 -9.39 4.81 1.57
N THR A 57 -9.20 3.57 1.14
CA THR A 57 -7.95 2.79 1.17
C THR A 57 -7.26 2.85 -0.18
N VAL A 58 -6.02 2.34 -0.27
CA VAL A 58 -5.27 2.30 -1.54
C VAL A 58 -5.95 1.43 -2.60
N ALA A 59 -6.68 0.39 -2.19
CA ALA A 59 -7.45 -0.47 -3.10
C ALA A 59 -8.59 0.28 -3.81
N ASP A 60 -9.16 1.32 -3.16
CA ASP A 60 -10.21 2.15 -3.76
C ASP A 60 -9.68 3.03 -4.91
N PHE A 61 -8.36 3.23 -4.99
CA PHE A 61 -7.70 4.04 -6.03
C PHE A 61 -7.08 3.21 -7.15
N VAL A 62 -7.12 1.88 -7.08
CA VAL A 62 -6.64 1.04 -8.18
C VAL A 62 -7.69 1.09 -9.30
N VAL A 63 -7.49 1.99 -10.27
CA VAL A 63 -8.40 2.18 -11.40
C VAL A 63 -7.85 1.50 -12.66
N GLY A 64 -8.70 0.78 -13.41
CA GLY A 64 -8.38 0.33 -14.77
C GLY A 64 -7.76 -1.08 -14.89
N ARG A 65 -7.11 -1.32 -16.04
CA ARG A 65 -6.52 -2.61 -16.50
C ARG A 65 -5.12 -2.89 -15.93
N ASN A 66 -4.73 -2.25 -14.83
CA ASN A 66 -3.43 -2.52 -14.21
C ASN A 66 -3.55 -3.75 -13.30
N ASP A 67 -3.62 -4.91 -13.93
CA ASP A 67 -3.81 -6.20 -13.24
C ASP A 67 -2.65 -6.49 -12.27
N ASP A 68 -1.44 -6.03 -12.59
CA ASP A 68 -0.25 -6.17 -11.73
C ASP A 68 -0.38 -5.35 -10.44
N MET A 69 -0.78 -4.08 -10.56
CA MET A 69 -1.01 -3.23 -9.37
C MET A 69 -2.12 -3.78 -8.49
N ARG A 70 -3.19 -4.28 -9.12
CA ARG A 70 -4.28 -4.92 -8.38
C ARG A 70 -3.81 -6.17 -7.64
N ALA A 71 -3.04 -7.03 -8.31
CA ALA A 71 -2.50 -8.24 -7.71
C ALA A 71 -1.59 -7.94 -6.51
N LEU A 72 -0.71 -6.93 -6.60
CA LEU A 72 0.16 -6.52 -5.49
C LEU A 72 -0.63 -6.06 -4.27
N ILE A 73 -1.63 -5.20 -4.47
CA ILE A 73 -2.46 -4.69 -3.38
C ILE A 73 -3.32 -5.80 -2.77
N ASP A 74 -3.92 -6.66 -3.59
CA ASP A 74 -4.73 -7.79 -3.13
C ASP A 74 -3.88 -8.81 -2.35
N GLN A 75 -2.67 -9.12 -2.82
CA GLN A 75 -1.72 -9.99 -2.11
C GLN A 75 -1.32 -9.39 -0.77
N ALA A 76 -1.01 -8.09 -0.72
CA ALA A 76 -0.67 -7.41 0.52
C ALA A 76 -1.83 -7.46 1.53
N LEU A 77 -3.07 -7.22 1.09
CA LEU A 77 -4.26 -7.30 1.94
C LEU A 77 -4.53 -8.72 2.44
N ALA A 78 -4.43 -9.72 1.57
CA ALA A 78 -4.60 -11.13 1.92
C ALA A 78 -3.57 -11.56 2.99
N GLY A 79 -2.33 -11.08 2.90
CA GLY A 79 -1.31 -11.30 3.92
C GLY A 79 -1.75 -10.87 5.32
N TYR A 80 -2.46 -9.74 5.44
CA TYR A 80 -2.97 -9.26 6.73
C TYR A 80 -4.20 -10.03 7.24
N GLU A 81 -5.10 -10.47 6.35
CA GLU A 81 -6.28 -11.25 6.75
C GLU A 81 -5.91 -12.68 7.17
N MET A 82 -4.91 -13.29 6.53
CA MET A 82 -4.40 -14.59 6.94
C MET A 82 -3.80 -14.56 8.35
N VAL A 83 -3.05 -13.51 8.72
CA VAL A 83 -2.46 -13.38 10.06
C VAL A 83 -3.54 -13.21 11.14
N LYS A 84 -4.66 -12.54 10.85
CA LYS A 84 -5.80 -12.46 11.79
C LYS A 84 -6.40 -13.84 12.07
N GLN A 85 -6.58 -14.66 11.04
CA GLN A 85 -7.20 -15.98 11.18
C GLN A 85 -6.36 -16.90 12.11
N TYR A 86 -5.03 -16.84 12.03
CA TYR A 86 -4.15 -17.66 12.89
C TYR A 86 -4.10 -17.20 14.35
N PHE A 87 -4.34 -15.92 14.64
CA PHE A 87 -4.37 -15.40 16.03
C PHE A 87 -5.66 -15.73 16.78
N PHE A 88 -6.74 -16.14 16.12
CA PHE A 88 -7.96 -16.62 16.78
C PHE A 88 -7.89 -18.09 17.22
N PHE A 89 -6.80 -18.79 16.90
CA PHE A 89 -6.58 -20.20 17.27
C PHE A 89 -5.50 -20.42 18.35
N LEU A 90 -5.03 -19.36 19.02
CA LEU A 90 -4.12 -19.43 20.17
C LEU A 90 -4.70 -18.72 21.40
#